data_AF-A0A7J8B822-F1
#
_entry.id   AF-A0A7J8B822-F1
#
_cell.length_a   1.000
_cell.length_b   1.000
_cell.length_c   1.000
_cell.angle_alpha   90.00
_cell.angle_beta   90.00
_cell.angle_gamma   90.00
#
_symmetry.space_group_name_H-M   'P 1'
#
loop_
_entity.id
_entity.type
_entity.pdbx_description
1 polymer ?
#
loop_
_entity_poly.entity_id
_entity_poly.type
_entity_poly.pdbx_seq_one_letter_code
_entity_poly.pdbx_strand_id
1 'polypeptide(L)'
;MARPGPAWSRLSPQQERDVRELVGLVAGLRDEADPNFQLCLHFAWSNFRFHHFLDVNSHKVEKTIEGIYEKFIIHSDLSKAASWKRLTEEFLNASLPNIKEIKVSIIL
;
A
#
# COMPACT_ATOMS: atom_id res chain seq x y z
N MET A 1 -20.44 -32.66 5.57
CA MET A 1 -19.37 -32.18 4.68
C MET A 1 -19.39 -30.66 4.71
N ALA A 2 -18.34 -30.02 5.25
CA ALA A 2 -18.28 -28.56 5.33
C ALA A 2 -18.06 -27.98 3.93
N ARG A 3 -18.91 -27.03 3.50
CA ARG A 3 -18.74 -26.30 2.25
C ARG A 3 -17.39 -25.56 2.28
N PRO A 4 -16.61 -25.55 1.18
CA PRO A 4 -15.48 -24.65 1.09
C PRO A 4 -15.99 -23.21 1.23
N GLY A 5 -15.46 -22.46 2.20
CA GLY A 5 -15.75 -21.04 2.34
C GLY A 5 -15.35 -20.28 1.07
N PRO A 6 -15.92 -19.09 0.84
CA PRO A 6 -15.68 -18.33 -0.39
C PRO A 6 -14.19 -18.09 -0.62
N ALA A 7 -13.70 -18.18 -1.87
CA ALA A 7 -12.28 -18.05 -2.20
C ALA A 7 -11.64 -16.72 -1.73
N TRP A 8 -12.45 -15.65 -1.58
CA TRP A 8 -12.02 -14.36 -1.03
C TRP A 8 -11.69 -14.38 0.48
N SER A 9 -12.06 -15.45 1.19
CA SER A 9 -11.81 -15.59 2.64
C SER A 9 -10.43 -16.14 2.99
N ARG A 10 -9.69 -16.69 2.01
CA ARG A 10 -8.32 -17.18 2.20
C ARG A 10 -7.35 -16.12 1.72
N LEU A 11 -6.84 -15.35 2.67
CA LEU A 11 -5.67 -14.52 2.44
C LEU A 11 -4.53 -15.41 1.96
N SER A 12 -3.74 -14.91 1.02
CA SER A 12 -2.56 -15.67 0.62
C SER A 12 -1.64 -15.82 1.85
N PRO A 13 -0.95 -16.95 2.03
CA PRO A 13 0.04 -17.09 3.10
C PRO A 13 1.09 -15.98 3.11
N GLN A 14 1.31 -15.34 1.95
CA GLN A 14 2.18 -14.18 1.83
C GLN A 14 1.57 -12.93 2.50
N GLN A 15 0.32 -12.59 2.19
CA GLN A 15 -0.36 -11.44 2.81
C GLN A 15 -0.41 -11.58 4.33
N GLU A 16 -0.61 -12.79 4.85
CA GLU A 16 -0.60 -13.01 6.29
C GLU A 16 0.77 -12.80 6.93
N ARG A 17 1.86 -13.10 6.22
CA ARG A 17 3.23 -12.83 6.69
C ARG A 17 3.51 -11.33 6.63
N ASP A 18 3.16 -10.67 5.53
CA ASP A 18 3.40 -9.25 5.32
C ASP A 18 2.68 -8.39 6.38
N VAL A 19 1.45 -8.76 6.76
CA VAL A 19 0.72 -8.03 7.81
C VAL A 19 1.32 -8.24 9.21
N ARG A 20 1.84 -9.44 9.52
CA ARG A 20 2.56 -9.67 10.78
C ARG A 20 3.85 -8.83 10.84
N GLU A 21 4.60 -8.80 9.74
CA GLU A 21 5.79 -7.96 9.62
C GLU A 21 5.46 -6.47 9.75
N LEU A 22 4.37 -6.02 9.11
CA LEU A 22 3.88 -4.65 9.24
C LEU A 22 3.59 -4.29 10.70
N VAL A 23 2.86 -5.14 11.44
CA VAL A 23 2.60 -4.93 12.87
C VAL A 23 3.91 -4.88 13.65
N GLY A 24 4.83 -5.80 13.40
CA GLY A 24 6.10 -5.84 14.12
C GLY A 24 6.98 -4.62 13.90
N LEU A 25 7.05 -4.11 12.66
CA LEU A 25 7.85 -2.95 12.31
C LEU A 25 7.21 -1.63 12.74
N VAL A 26 5.91 -1.46 12.55
CA VAL A 26 5.21 -0.18 12.80
C VAL A 26 4.84 -0.01 14.27
N ALA A 27 4.36 -1.07 14.93
CA ALA A 27 4.01 -1.01 16.36
C ALA A 27 5.23 -1.27 17.27
N GLY A 28 6.37 -1.71 16.71
CA GLY A 28 7.59 -2.02 17.47
C GLY A 28 7.48 -3.31 18.31
N LEU A 29 6.50 -4.16 18.03
CA LEU A 29 6.23 -5.39 18.76
C LEU A 29 6.95 -6.57 18.09
N ARG A 30 8.02 -7.08 18.72
CA ARG A 30 8.82 -8.19 18.15
C ARG A 30 8.37 -9.58 18.60
N ASP A 31 7.67 -9.65 19.72
CA ASP A 31 7.20 -10.91 20.28
C ASP A 31 5.74 -11.16 19.85
N GLU A 32 5.52 -12.18 19.03
CA GLU A 32 4.17 -12.56 18.59
C GLU A 32 3.33 -13.19 19.72
N ALA A 33 3.98 -13.66 20.79
CA ALA A 33 3.31 -14.17 21.98
C ALA A 33 2.79 -13.04 22.89
N ASP A 34 3.21 -11.79 22.66
CA ASP A 34 2.66 -10.64 23.37
C ASP A 34 1.16 -10.48 23.00
N PRO A 35 0.25 -10.42 23.99
CA PRO A 35 -1.16 -10.13 23.75
C PRO A 35 -1.39 -8.88 22.90
N ASN A 36 -0.54 -7.86 23.04
CA ASN A 36 -0.61 -6.62 22.26
C ASN A 36 -0.36 -6.86 20.77
N PHE A 37 0.51 -7.82 20.43
CA PHE A 37 0.77 -8.16 19.03
C PHE A 37 -0.49 -8.70 18.38
N GLN A 38 -1.18 -9.62 19.06
CA GLN A 38 -2.44 -10.18 18.56
C GLN A 38 -3.53 -9.11 18.45
N LEU A 39 -3.63 -8.19 19.41
CA LEU A 39 -4.58 -7.06 19.34
C LEU A 39 -4.31 -6.16 18.13
N CYS A 40 -3.06 -5.77 17.90
CA CYS A 40 -2.67 -4.97 16.74
C CYS A 40 -2.96 -5.70 15.42
N LEU A 41 -2.69 -7.01 15.37
CA LEU A 41 -2.97 -7.85 14.21
C LEU A 41 -4.47 -7.94 13.92
N HIS A 42 -5.29 -8.17 14.94
CA HIS A 42 -6.75 -8.16 14.83
C HIS A 42 -7.29 -6.81 14.37
N PHE A 43 -6.75 -5.71 14.89
CA PHE A 43 -7.10 -4.35 14.47
C PHE A 43 -6.76 -4.12 12.99
N ALA A 44 -5.54 -4.46 12.56
CA ALA A 44 -5.11 -4.31 11.17
C ALA A 44 -6.05 -5.07 10.21
N TRP A 45 -6.34 -6.34 10.51
CA TRP A 45 -7.25 -7.14 9.69
C TRP A 45 -8.67 -6.59 9.64
N SER A 46 -9.18 -6.11 10.78
CA SER A 46 -10.51 -5.50 10.84
C SER A 46 -10.56 -4.24 9.97
N ASN A 47 -9.54 -3.39 10.04
CA ASN A 47 -9.45 -2.20 9.18
C ASN A 47 -9.40 -2.56 7.69
N PHE A 48 -8.59 -3.54 7.29
CA PHE A 48 -8.51 -3.94 5.88
C PHE A 48 -9.84 -4.48 5.33
N ARG A 49 -10.63 -5.16 6.16
CA ARG A 49 -11.92 -5.74 5.72
C ARG A 49 -13.07 -4.75 5.73
N PHE A 50 -13.02 -3.76 6.60
CA PHE A 50 -14.15 -2.86 6.87
C PHE A 50 -13.82 -1.37 6.64
N HIS A 51 -12.78 -1.05 5.86
CA HIS A 51 -12.55 0.34 5.48
C HIS A 51 -13.67 0.84 4.55
N HIS A 52 -14.06 2.10 4.73
CA HIS A 52 -15.14 2.74 3.95
C HIS A 52 -14.61 3.77 2.94
N PHE A 53 -13.34 3.68 2.58
CA PHE A 53 -12.73 4.55 1.56
C PHE A 53 -13.19 4.17 0.15
N LEU A 54 -13.36 5.19 -0.70
CA LEU A 54 -13.52 5.01 -2.14
C LEU A 54 -12.24 4.43 -2.75
N ASP A 55 -12.38 3.77 -3.89
CA ASP A 55 -11.23 3.34 -4.69
C ASP A 55 -10.33 4.52 -5.07
N VAL A 56 -9.05 4.22 -5.28
CA VAL A 56 -8.04 5.22 -5.60
C VAL A 56 -8.36 5.91 -6.93
N ASN A 57 -8.22 7.24 -6.95
CA ASN A 57 -8.42 8.04 -8.15
C ASN A 57 -7.06 8.45 -8.73
N SER A 58 -6.71 7.94 -9.91
CA SER A 58 -5.41 8.18 -10.56
C SER A 58 -5.13 9.67 -10.76
N HIS A 59 -6.08 10.42 -11.32
CA HIS A 59 -5.93 11.86 -11.57
C HIS A 59 -5.68 12.66 -10.29
N LYS A 60 -6.33 12.27 -9.19
CA LYS A 60 -6.10 12.90 -7.88
C LYS A 60 -4.70 12.61 -7.34
N VAL A 61 -4.20 11.39 -7.56
CA VAL A 61 -2.84 11.00 -7.17
C VAL A 61 -1.81 11.75 -8.01
N GLU A 62 -1.96 11.80 -9.33
CA GLU A 62 -1.08 12.52 -10.24
C GLU A 62 -0.99 14.01 -9.90
N LYS A 63 -2.13 14.67 -9.67
CA LYS A 63 -2.16 16.06 -9.19
C LYS A 63 -1.44 16.27 -7.86
N THR A 64 -1.50 15.28 -6.97
CA THR A 64 -0.79 15.35 -5.68
C THR A 64 0.71 15.23 -5.89
N ILE A 65 1.15 14.35 -6.80
CA ILE A 65 2.56 14.18 -7.17
C ILE A 65 3.11 15.49 -7.76
N GLU A 66 2.37 16.11 -8.69
CA GLU A 66 2.75 17.40 -9.29
C GLU A 66 2.78 18.52 -8.25
N GLY A 67 1.76 18.61 -7.39
CA GLY A 67 1.72 19.62 -6.33
C GLY A 67 2.89 19.53 -5.34
N ILE A 68 3.39 18.33 -5.03
CA ILE A 68 4.59 18.15 -4.21
C ILE A 68 5.85 18.64 -4.94
N TYR A 69 5.97 18.35 -6.24
CA TYR A 69 7.07 18.87 -7.07
C TYR A 69 7.07 20.40 -7.07
N GLU A 70 5.93 21.03 -7.36
CA GLU A 70 5.78 22.49 -7.35
C GLU A 70 6.15 23.08 -5.99
N LYS A 71 5.72 22.44 -4.89
CA LYS A 71 6.09 22.86 -3.55
C LYS A 71 7.61 22.88 -3.36
N PHE A 72 8.34 21.87 -3.83
CA PHE A 72 9.81 21.89 -3.74
C PHE A 72 10.43 23.01 -4.58
N ILE A 73 9.93 23.25 -5.79
CA ILE A 73 10.39 24.36 -6.64
C ILE A 73 10.18 25.72 -5.96
N ILE A 74 8.98 25.97 -5.41
CA ILE A 74 8.65 27.22 -4.72
C ILE A 74 9.58 27.46 -3.52
N HIS A 75 9.92 26.41 -2.78
CA HIS A 75 10.85 26.50 -1.64
C HIS A 75 12.33 26.43 -2.05
N SER A 76 12.64 26.49 -3.35
CA SER A 76 14.00 26.41 -3.90
C SER A 76 14.77 25.13 -3.53
N ASP A 77 14.09 24.05 -3.18
CA ASP A 77 14.70 22.74 -2.91
C ASP A 77 14.86 21.96 -4.22
N LEU A 78 15.70 22.50 -5.12
CA LEU A 78 15.81 22.04 -6.51
C LEU A 78 16.34 20.61 -6.62
N SER A 79 17.21 20.19 -5.71
CA SER A 79 17.74 18.82 -5.68
C SER A 79 16.63 17.80 -5.35
N LYS A 80 15.77 18.11 -4.37
CA LYS A 80 14.61 17.26 -4.07
C LYS A 80 13.57 17.33 -5.17
N ALA A 81 13.31 18.49 -5.77
CA ALA A 81 12.38 18.62 -6.89
C ALA A 81 12.78 17.72 -8.07
N ALA A 82 14.05 17.79 -8.48
CA ALA A 82 14.58 16.95 -9.56
C ALA A 82 14.53 15.46 -9.22
N SER A 83 14.91 15.09 -7.99
CA SER A 83 14.88 13.70 -7.52
C SER A 83 13.46 13.15 -7.45
N TRP A 84 12.52 13.94 -6.92
CA TRP A 84 11.10 13.60 -6.82
C TRP A 84 10.52 13.30 -8.20
N LYS A 85 10.66 14.24 -9.15
CA LYS A 85 10.15 14.07 -10.51
C LYS A 85 10.69 12.82 -11.18
N ARG A 86 12.02 12.62 -11.13
CA ARG A 86 12.68 11.45 -11.72
C ARG A 86 12.16 10.14 -11.12
N LEU A 87 12.10 10.03 -9.79
CA LEU A 87 11.67 8.80 -9.11
C LEU A 87 10.20 8.48 -9.37
N THR A 88 9.33 9.49 -9.37
CA THR A 88 7.90 9.28 -9.64
C THR A 88 7.64 8.89 -11.08
N GLU A 89 8.33 9.53 -12.04
CA GLU A 89 8.23 9.16 -13.46
C GLU A 89 8.77 7.75 -13.71
N GLU A 90 9.92 7.39 -13.12
CA GLU A 90 10.50 6.06 -13.23
C GLU A 90 9.57 4.99 -12.65
N PHE A 91 8.98 5.24 -11.48
CA PHE A 91 8.05 4.32 -10.82
C PHE A 91 6.76 4.11 -11.63
N LEU A 92 6.17 5.19 -12.14
CA LEU A 92 4.92 5.12 -12.92
C LEU A 92 5.09 4.39 -14.26
N ASN A 93 6.30 4.43 -14.83
CA ASN A 93 6.64 3.73 -16.07
C ASN A 93 7.23 2.33 -15.84
N ALA A 94 7.45 1.92 -14.59
CA ALA A 94 7.97 0.59 -14.28
C ALA A 94 6.94 -0.49 -14.62
N SER A 95 7.39 -1.57 -15.26
CA SER A 95 6.52 -2.73 -15.52
C SER A 95 6.15 -3.40 -14.20
N LEU A 96 4.84 -3.60 -13.97
CA LEU A 96 4.38 -4.29 -12.77
C LEU A 96 4.84 -5.77 -12.83
N PRO A 97 5.55 -6.27 -11.81
CA PRO A 97 5.95 -7.66 -11.77
C PRO A 97 4.71 -8.56 -11.62
N ASN A 98 4.33 -9.22 -12.72
CA ASN A 98 3.44 -10.39 -12.79
C ASN A 98 2.14 -10.28 -11.96
N ILE A 99 1.25 -9.38 -12.38
CA ILE A 99 -0.14 -9.42 -11.94
C ILE A 99 -0.90 -10.32 -12.93
N LYS A 100 -1.02 -11.60 -12.60
CA LYS A 100 -1.72 -12.58 -13.45
C LYS A 100 -3.22 -12.32 -13.63
N GLU A 101 -3.85 -11.40 -12.90
CA GLU A 101 -5.32 -11.24 -13.00
C GLU A 101 -5.88 -9.93 -12.41
N ILE A 102 -5.20 -8.80 -12.59
CA ILE A 102 -5.84 -7.49 -12.41
C ILE A 102 -5.49 -6.68 -13.64
N LYS A 103 -6.48 -6.46 -14.51
CA LYS A 103 -6.43 -5.37 -15.47
C LYS A 103 -6.42 -4.07 -14.68
N VAL A 104 -5.26 -3.70 -14.16
CA VAL A 104 -5.00 -2.34 -13.74
C VAL A 104 -4.78 -1.60 -15.04
N SER A 105 -5.87 -1.10 -15.63
CA SER A 105 -5.79 -0.03 -16.61
C SER A 105 -5.29 1.22 -15.87
N ILE A 106 -4.02 1.25 -15.50
CA ILE A 106 -3.25 2.50 -15.55
C ILE A 106 -2.82 2.59 -17.00
N ILE A 107 -3.81 2.85 -17.85
CA ILE A 107 -3.58 3.34 -19.20
C ILE A 107 -3.54 4.84 -19.02
N LEU A 108 -2.34 5.41 -19.20
CA LEU A 108 -2.21 6.81 -19.60
C LEU A 108 -2.97 7.03 -20.92
#